data_AF-A0A9E5SSF8-F1
#
_entry.id   AF-A0A9E5SSF8-F1
#
_cell.length_a   1.000
_cell.length_b   1.000
_cell.length_c   1.000
_cell.angle_alpha   90.00
_cell.angle_beta   90.00
_cell.angle_gamma   90.00
#
_symmetry.space_group_name_H-M   'P 1'
#
loop_
_entity.id
_entity.type
_entity.pdbx_description
1 polymer ?
#
loop_
_entity_poly.entity_id
_entity_poly.type
_entity_poly.pdbx_seq_one_letter_code
_entity_poly.pdbx_strand_id
1 'polypeptide(L)'
;MLLTLLVCLVLTAAAEGLAMLLIFRSLRFVYYSLLANLLTNPALNVLLSLATTLLGASAYLPSLILLELAAVAAETFVYRALCDFMPLKALGVSALLNAVSFGLGLALSGVIPGL
;
A
#
# COMPACT_ATOMS: atom_id res chain seq x y z
N MET A 1 -1.90 -5.66 -17.99
CA MET A 1 -1.70 -6.33 -16.68
C MET A 1 -0.32 -6.08 -16.10
N LEU A 2 0.77 -6.68 -16.61
CA LEU A 2 2.10 -6.55 -16.00
C LEU A 2 2.62 -5.10 -15.98
N LEU A 3 2.51 -4.39 -17.11
CA LEU A 3 2.86 -2.96 -17.18
C LEU A 3 2.02 -2.11 -16.23
N THR A 4 0.71 -2.37 -16.15
CA THR A 4 -0.22 -1.68 -15.25
C THR A 4 0.19 -1.87 -13.79
N LEU A 5 0.43 -3.10 -13.36
CA LEU A 5 0.88 -3.40 -12.00
C LEU A 5 2.21 -2.72 -11.66
N LEU A 6 3.13 -2.65 -12.62
CA LEU A 6 4.43 -2.00 -12.45
C LEU A 6 4.28 -0.48 -12.33
N VAL A 7 3.41 0.13 -13.14
CA VAL A 7 3.06 1.55 -13.03
C VAL A 7 2.38 1.85 -11.70
N CYS A 8 1.41 1.03 -11.27
CA CYS A 8 0.77 1.16 -9.96
C CYS A 8 1.83 1.12 -8.86
N LEU A 9 2.66 0.07 -8.84
CA LEU A 9 3.72 -0.10 -7.85
C LEU A 9 4.65 1.11 -7.78
N VAL A 10 5.09 1.64 -8.93
CA VAL A 10 5.96 2.82 -8.98
C VAL A 10 5.25 4.06 -8.44
N LEU A 11 3.99 4.28 -8.80
CA LEU A 11 3.21 5.42 -8.33
C LEU A 11 2.97 5.34 -6.81
N THR A 12 2.62 4.17 -6.30
CA THR A 12 2.42 3.93 -4.86
C THR A 12 3.73 4.14 -4.09
N ALA A 13 4.82 3.50 -4.55
CA ALA A 13 6.15 3.65 -3.96
C ALA A 13 6.64 5.12 -3.96
N ALA A 14 6.40 5.85 -5.05
CA ALA A 14 6.75 7.26 -5.15
C ALA A 14 5.92 8.13 -4.19
N ALA A 15 4.60 7.89 -4.11
CA ALA A 15 3.71 8.65 -3.25
C ALA A 15 4.00 8.43 -1.77
N GLU A 16 4.15 7.17 -1.35
CA GLU A 16 4.49 6.85 0.05
C GLU A 16 5.89 7.31 0.42
N GLY A 17 6.85 7.10 -0.49
CA GLY A 17 8.21 7.59 -0.30
C GLY A 17 8.26 9.12 -0.15
N LEU A 18 7.49 9.85 -0.96
CA LEU A 18 7.37 11.30 -0.85
C LEU A 18 6.69 11.70 0.47
N ALA A 19 5.61 11.03 0.88
CA ALA A 19 4.95 11.28 2.16
C ALA A 19 5.93 11.08 3.33
N MET A 20 6.69 9.99 3.34
CA MET A 20 7.72 9.73 4.36
C MET A 20 8.81 10.79 4.36
N LEU A 21 9.25 11.24 3.18
CA LEU A 21 10.24 12.30 3.05
C LEU A 21 9.71 13.64 3.58
N LEU A 22 8.45 13.99 3.31
CA LEU A 22 7.85 15.24 3.78
C LEU A 22 7.65 15.25 5.30
N ILE A 23 7.21 14.12 5.88
CA ILE A 23 6.90 14.00 7.31
C ILE A 23 8.17 13.93 8.15
N PHE A 24 9.14 13.09 7.76
CA PHE A 24 10.30 12.78 8.59
C PHE A 24 11.62 13.32 8.06
N ARG A 25 11.65 13.84 6.82
CA ARG A 25 12.83 14.43 6.18
C ARG A 25 14.08 13.54 6.22
N SER A 26 13.89 12.23 6.15
CA SER A 26 14.97 11.24 6.21
C SER A 26 14.78 10.15 5.16
N LEU A 27 15.79 10.01 4.30
CA LEU A 27 15.83 8.98 3.25
C LEU A 27 15.84 7.56 3.81
N ARG A 28 16.24 7.37 5.07
CA ARG A 28 16.19 6.07 5.75
C ARG A 28 14.74 5.57 5.88
N PHE A 29 13.82 6.47 6.22
CA PHE A 29 12.39 6.13 6.34
C PHE A 29 11.73 5.94 4.98
N VAL A 30 12.16 6.70 3.97
CA VAL A 30 11.77 6.46 2.57
C VAL A 30 12.17 5.04 2.15
N TYR A 31 13.42 4.64 2.40
CA TYR A 31 13.90 3.29 2.08
C TYR A 31 13.08 2.19 2.76
N TYR A 32 12.75 2.34 4.05
CA TYR A 32 11.92 1.35 4.75
C TYR A 32 10.49 1.29 4.24
N SER A 33 9.89 2.43 3.87
CA SER A 33 8.57 2.44 3.23
C SER A 33 8.60 1.79 1.84
N LEU A 34 9.66 2.01 1.05
CA LEU A 34 9.83 1.32 -0.23
C LEU A 34 9.93 -0.20 -0.04
N LEU A 35 10.69 -0.65 0.95
CA LEU A 35 10.83 -2.09 1.26
C LEU A 35 9.50 -2.69 1.72
N ALA A 36 8.75 -1.99 2.57
CA ALA A 36 7.42 -2.40 3.01
C ALA A 36 6.47 -2.53 1.80
N ASN A 37 6.37 -1.48 0.97
CA ASN A 37 5.57 -1.46 -0.25
C ASN A 37 5.90 -2.59 -1.22
N LEU A 38 7.18 -2.86 -1.43
CA LEU A 38 7.63 -3.89 -2.37
C LEU A 38 7.18 -5.29 -1.94
N LEU A 39 6.94 -5.48 -0.64
CA LEU A 39 6.42 -6.74 -0.09
C LEU A 39 4.89 -6.75 -0.07
N THR A 40 4.26 -5.66 0.38
CA THR A 40 2.80 -5.62 0.62
C THR A 40 2.00 -5.46 -0.66
N ASN A 41 2.34 -4.52 -1.53
CA ASN A 41 1.53 -4.22 -2.73
C ASN A 41 1.47 -5.37 -3.74
N PRO A 42 2.56 -6.08 -4.08
CA PRO A 42 2.45 -7.25 -4.95
C PRO A 42 1.61 -8.37 -4.32
N ALA A 43 1.78 -8.62 -3.02
CA ALA A 43 0.98 -9.62 -2.30
C ALA A 43 -0.51 -9.26 -2.29
N LEU A 44 -0.86 -8.01 -1.98
CA LEU A 44 -2.23 -7.49 -2.04
C LEU A 44 -2.87 -7.72 -3.41
N ASN A 45 -2.19 -7.32 -4.48
CA ASN A 45 -2.70 -7.45 -5.84
C ASN A 45 -2.92 -8.91 -6.25
N VAL A 46 -1.98 -9.81 -5.90
CA VAL A 46 -2.13 -11.25 -6.16
C VAL A 46 -3.31 -11.84 -5.38
N LEU A 47 -3.43 -11.52 -4.09
CA LEU A 47 -4.51 -12.02 -3.24
C LEU A 47 -5.88 -11.47 -3.67
N LEU A 48 -5.96 -10.20 -4.05
CA LEU A 48 -7.19 -9.59 -4.55
C LEU A 48 -7.62 -10.21 -5.89
N SER A 49 -6.65 -10.44 -6.79
CA SER A 49 -6.92 -11.14 -8.05
C SER A 49 -7.40 -12.57 -7.81
N LEU A 50 -6.83 -13.29 -6.85
CA LEU A 50 -7.24 -14.64 -6.50
C LEU A 50 -8.66 -14.64 -5.90
N ALA A 51 -8.94 -13.75 -4.95
CA ALA A 51 -10.24 -13.66 -4.30
C ALA A 51 -11.37 -13.36 -5.30
N THR A 52 -11.14 -12.43 -6.22
CA THR A 52 -12.13 -12.07 -7.25
C THR A 52 -12.32 -13.16 -8.30
N THR A 53 -11.28 -13.95 -8.58
CA THR A 53 -11.38 -15.12 -9.49
C THR A 53 -12.19 -16.25 -8.86
N LEU A 54 -12.04 -16.48 -7.54
CA LEU A 54 -12.71 -17.58 -6.83
C LEU A 54 -14.13 -17.25 -6.38
N LEU A 55 -14.38 -16.00 -5.95
CA LEU A 55 -15.64 -15.57 -5.32
C LEU A 55 -16.48 -14.67 -6.25
N GLY A 56 -15.92 -14.28 -7.41
CA GLY A 56 -16.57 -13.40 -8.38
C GLY A 56 -16.36 -11.90 -8.10
N ALA A 57 -16.84 -11.07 -9.03
CA ALA A 57 -16.62 -9.62 -9.01
C ALA A 57 -17.25 -8.90 -7.81
N SER A 58 -18.34 -9.43 -7.25
CA SER A 58 -18.98 -8.87 -6.05
C SER A 58 -18.09 -8.95 -4.80
N ALA A 59 -17.10 -9.85 -4.79
CA ALA A 59 -16.15 -9.97 -3.70
C ALA A 59 -15.00 -8.96 -3.76
N TYR A 60 -14.89 -8.14 -4.82
CA TYR A 60 -13.80 -7.18 -4.99
C TYR A 60 -13.69 -6.21 -3.80
N LEU A 61 -14.76 -5.47 -3.53
CA LEU A 61 -14.77 -4.45 -2.48
C LEU A 61 -14.53 -5.02 -1.06
N PRO A 62 -15.22 -6.08 -0.60
CA PRO A 62 -14.97 -6.64 0.72
C PRO A 62 -13.57 -7.26 0.84
N SER A 63 -13.06 -7.90 -0.22
CA SER A 63 -11.70 -8.45 -0.21
C SER A 63 -10.65 -7.34 -0.15
N LEU A 64 -10.84 -6.27 -0.92
CA LEU A 64 -9.96 -5.10 -0.90
C LEU A 64 -9.88 -4.50 0.51
N ILE A 65 -11.02 -4.25 1.18
CA ILE A 65 -11.03 -3.69 2.54
C ILE A 65 -10.29 -4.58 3.53
N LEU A 66 -10.52 -5.90 3.51
CA LEU A 66 -9.85 -6.84 4.41
C LEU A 66 -8.35 -6.90 4.16
N LEU A 67 -7.96 -6.89 2.88
CA LEU A 67 -6.56 -6.93 2.47
C LEU A 67 -5.82 -5.64 2.85
N GLU A 68 -6.42 -4.47 2.65
CA GLU A 68 -5.89 -3.17 3.09
C GLU A 68 -5.68 -3.13 4.61
N LEU A 69 -6.65 -3.62 5.41
CA LEU A 69 -6.50 -3.72 6.86
C LEU A 69 -5.35 -4.66 7.26
N ALA A 70 -5.19 -5.77 6.54
CA ALA A 70 -4.08 -6.70 6.76
C ALA A 70 -2.73 -6.07 6.39
N ALA A 71 -2.66 -5.29 5.31
CA ALA A 71 -1.48 -4.55 4.93
C ALA A 71 -1.10 -3.50 5.98
N VAL A 72 -2.06 -2.72 6.47
CA VAL A 72 -1.82 -1.76 7.56
C VAL A 72 -1.24 -2.45 8.79
N ALA A 73 -1.77 -3.61 9.18
CA ALA A 73 -1.23 -4.38 10.30
C ALA A 73 0.20 -4.89 10.04
N ALA A 74 0.46 -5.42 8.83
CA ALA A 74 1.77 -5.92 8.44
C ALA A 74 2.83 -4.80 8.40
N GLU A 75 2.50 -3.66 7.81
CA GLU A 75 3.41 -2.51 7.72
C GLU A 75 3.63 -1.85 9.07
N THR A 76 2.61 -1.81 9.94
CA THR A 76 2.78 -1.38 11.33
C THR A 76 3.85 -2.20 12.04
N PHE A 77 3.86 -3.52 11.81
CA PHE A 77 4.90 -4.40 12.36
C PHE A 77 6.28 -4.08 11.77
N VAL A 78 6.37 -3.89 10.45
CA VAL A 78 7.62 -3.52 9.76
C VAL A 78 8.17 -2.18 10.27
N TYR A 79 7.34 -1.14 10.36
CA TYR A 79 7.78 0.17 10.84
C TYR A 79 8.14 0.16 12.32
N ARG A 80 7.46 -0.63 13.15
CA ARG A 80 7.85 -0.82 14.54
C ARG A 80 9.24 -1.47 14.64
N ALA A 81 9.51 -2.48 13.83
CA ALA A 81 10.77 -3.22 13.85
C ALA A 81 11.96 -2.45 13.24
N LEU A 82 11.73 -1.70 12.15
CA LEU A 82 12.81 -1.04 11.40
C LEU A 82 13.03 0.43 11.79
N CYS A 83 12.00 1.12 12.26
CA CYS A 83 12.05 2.54 12.61
C CYS A 83 12.05 2.82 14.12
N ASP A 84 11.99 1.77 14.96
CA ASP A 84 11.84 1.87 16.42
C ASP A 84 10.66 2.76 16.85
N PHE A 85 9.60 2.81 16.05
CA PHE A 85 8.42 3.62 16.37
C PHE A 85 7.61 2.97 17.48
N MET A 86 7.07 3.80 18.38
CA MET A 86 6.03 3.36 19.32
C MET A 86 4.83 2.78 18.55
N PRO A 87 4.11 1.78 19.09
CA PRO A 87 3.04 1.08 18.36
C PRO A 87 2.00 2.00 17.73
N LEU A 88 1.52 3.00 18.48
CA LEU A 88 0.54 3.98 17.98
C LEU A 88 1.09 4.84 16.83
N LYS A 89 2.37 5.21 16.89
CA LYS A 89 3.02 5.97 15.83
C LYS A 89 3.22 5.10 14.58
N ALA A 90 3.66 3.86 14.75
CA ALA A 90 3.81 2.92 13.63
C ALA A 90 2.47 2.67 12.92
N LEU A 91 1.39 2.47 13.70
CA LEU A 91 0.05 2.31 13.17
C LEU A 91 -0.43 3.57 12.44
N GLY A 92 -0.25 4.75 13.04
CA GLY A 92 -0.64 6.01 12.42
C GLY A 92 0.10 6.27 11.11
N VAL A 93 1.40 5.98 11.05
CA VAL A 93 2.20 6.11 9.81
C VAL A 93 1.72 5.12 8.76
N SER A 94 1.55 3.85 9.11
CA SER A 94 1.08 2.84 8.15
C SER A 94 -0.31 3.15 7.60
N ALA A 95 -1.26 3.51 8.47
CA ALA A 95 -2.61 3.88 8.06
C ALA A 95 -2.60 5.13 7.16
N LEU A 96 -1.76 6.12 7.45
CA LEU A 96 -1.62 7.31 6.61
C LEU A 96 -1.08 6.97 5.22
N LEU A 97 -0.03 6.17 5.14
CA LEU A 97 0.59 5.80 3.86
C LEU A 97 -0.37 4.95 3.01
N ASN A 98 -1.03 3.96 3.60
CA ASN A 98 -2.05 3.17 2.88
C ASN A 98 -3.22 4.06 2.44
N ALA A 99 -3.65 5.03 3.25
CA ALA A 99 -4.71 5.97 2.85
C ALA A 99 -4.29 6.86 1.67
N VAL A 100 -3.03 7.34 1.65
CA VAL A 100 -2.48 8.11 0.52
C VAL A 100 -2.49 7.25 -0.75
N SER A 101 -1.99 6.02 -0.66
CA SER A 101 -1.91 5.06 -1.75
C SER A 101 -3.27 4.65 -2.29
N PHE A 102 -4.21 4.34 -1.41
CA PHE A 102 -5.59 4.02 -1.76
C PHE A 102 -6.29 5.20 -2.44
N GLY A 103 -6.13 6.41 -1.90
CA GLY A 103 -6.67 7.63 -2.50
C GLY A 103 -6.10 7.88 -3.91
N LEU A 104 -4.82 7.59 -4.11
CA LEU A 104 -4.16 7.68 -5.40
C LEU A 104 -4.69 6.64 -6.39
N GLY A 105 -4.89 5.40 -5.94
CA GLY A 105 -5.53 4.34 -6.72
C GLY A 105 -6.94 4.72 -7.17
N LEU A 106 -7.76 5.27 -6.27
CA LEU A 106 -9.11 5.77 -6.61
C LEU A 106 -9.09 6.94 -7.60
N ALA A 107 -8.16 7.88 -7.44
CA ALA A 107 -8.05 9.01 -8.35
C ALA A 107 -7.65 8.55 -9.76
N LEU A 108 -6.78 7.53 -9.86
CA LEU A 108 -6.27 7.02 -11.13
C LEU A 108 -7.24 6.07 -11.84
N SER A 109 -8.05 5.30 -11.11
CA SER A 109 -9.04 4.39 -11.72
C SER A 109 -10.11 5.14 -12.52
N GLY A 110 -10.40 6.39 -12.18
CA GLY A 110 -11.28 7.27 -12.96
C GLY A 110 -10.64 7.85 -14.23
N VAL A 111 -9.30 7.82 -14.34
CA VAL A 111 -8.53 8.47 -15.43
C VAL A 111 -7.94 7.43 -16.39
N ILE A 112 -7.56 6.25 -15.90
CA ILE A 112 -6.91 5.21 -16.69
C ILE A 112 -7.84 3.99 -16.75
N PRO A 113 -8.45 3.68 -17.90
CA PRO A 113 -9.29 2.50 -18.07
C PRO A 113 -8.48 1.21 -17.80
N GLY A 114 -8.96 0.38 -16.87
CA GLY A 114 -8.34 -0.91 -16.54
C GLY A 114 -7.30 -0.86 -15.41
N LEU A 115 -7.32 0.20 -14.62
CA LEU A 115 -6.55 0.41 -13.39
C LEU A 115 -7.44 0.24 -12.15
#